data_AF-A0A8X8CGU3-F1
#
_entry.id   AF-A0A8X8CGU3-F1
#
_cell.length_a   1.000
_cell.length_b   1.000
_cell.length_c   1.000
_cell.angle_alpha   90.00
_cell.angle_beta   90.00
_cell.angle_gamma   90.00
#
_symmetry.space_group_name_H-M   'P 1'
#
loop_
_entity.id
_entity.type
_entity.pdbx_description
1 polymer ?
#
loop_
_entity_poly.entity_id
_entity_poly.type
_entity_poly.pdbx_seq_one_letter_code
_entity_poly.pdbx_strand_id
1 'polypeptide(L)'
;MGDTRSSATAYDDLLLKSFFAEVSEVERDNEVARILSCFKLNPFEYLNLPFEASPEDLKKQYRKLSLLVHPDKCKHPQAKEAFAALAKAQKLLLDEQERDYVLAQVNAAKEELRAKRKKQLKKDTASKIKSMVDEGKYDQQYEWSEEFQQELKLKVREILTDQEWRRRKMQMRVSSWRDFMKTGKKGKKGEIRPPKLKTEDPNKSYVQRPVKRG
;
A
#
# COMPACT_ATOMS: atom_id res chain seq x y z
N MET A 1 64.81 3.09 -16.65
CA MET A 1 63.84 1.97 -16.71
C MET A 1 62.76 2.25 -15.67
N GLY A 2 61.59 2.74 -16.08
CA GLY A 2 60.50 2.97 -15.13
C GLY A 2 59.38 3.81 -15.71
N ASP A 3 58.54 3.23 -16.58
CA ASP A 3 57.29 3.86 -17.05
C ASP A 3 56.20 2.83 -17.43
N THR A 4 56.27 1.59 -16.89
CA THR A 4 55.23 0.57 -17.12
C THR A 4 54.21 0.46 -15.98
N ARG A 5 54.48 1.09 -14.83
CA ARG A 5 53.64 0.97 -13.62
C ARG A 5 52.51 2.00 -13.53
N SER A 6 52.66 3.20 -14.11
CA SER A 6 51.63 4.25 -14.10
C SER A 6 50.52 4.07 -15.12
N SER A 7 50.76 3.32 -16.21
CA SER A 7 49.73 3.05 -17.22
C SER A 7 48.74 1.99 -16.73
N ALA A 8 49.20 0.94 -16.07
CA ALA A 8 48.36 -0.12 -15.50
C ALA A 8 47.34 0.43 -14.48
N THR A 9 47.75 1.32 -13.57
CA THR A 9 46.84 1.93 -12.58
C THR A 9 45.79 2.85 -13.22
N ALA A 10 46.12 3.51 -14.33
CA ALA A 10 45.16 4.35 -15.05
C ALA A 10 44.12 3.50 -15.81
N TYR A 11 44.52 2.36 -16.38
CA TYR A 11 43.58 1.39 -16.97
C TYR A 11 42.68 0.75 -15.91
N ASP A 12 43.24 0.39 -14.76
CA ASP A 12 42.47 -0.16 -13.63
C ASP A 12 41.45 0.85 -13.08
N ASP A 13 41.82 2.12 -12.93
CA ASP A 13 40.90 3.19 -12.49
C ASP A 13 39.78 3.45 -13.52
N LEU A 14 40.10 3.42 -14.81
CA LEU A 14 39.11 3.56 -15.89
C LEU A 14 38.15 2.36 -15.92
N LEU A 15 38.67 1.15 -15.73
CA LEU A 15 37.89 -0.08 -15.64
C LEU A 15 36.97 -0.08 -14.41
N LEU A 16 37.47 0.38 -13.26
CA LEU A 16 36.67 0.57 -12.05
C LEU A 16 35.53 1.56 -12.31
N LYS A 17 35.83 2.69 -12.96
CA LYS A 17 34.85 3.74 -13.24
C LYS A 17 33.79 3.29 -14.23
N SER A 18 34.15 2.52 -15.27
CA SER A 18 33.19 1.92 -16.20
C SER A 18 32.34 0.87 -15.50
N PHE A 19 32.94 0.03 -14.65
CA PHE A 19 32.22 -0.98 -13.88
C PHE A 19 31.19 -0.34 -12.93
N PHE A 20 31.58 0.69 -12.16
CA PHE A 20 30.63 1.41 -11.30
C PHE A 20 29.53 2.12 -12.09
N ALA A 21 29.84 2.65 -13.26
CA ALA A 21 28.83 3.24 -14.14
C ALA A 21 27.82 2.19 -14.63
N GLU A 22 28.29 1.01 -15.04
CA GLU A 22 27.45 -0.10 -15.48
C GLU A 22 26.60 -0.68 -14.35
N VAL A 23 27.20 -0.95 -13.18
CA VAL A 23 26.47 -1.37 -11.97
C VAL A 23 25.38 -0.36 -11.63
N SER A 24 25.71 0.94 -11.66
CA SER A 24 24.73 1.98 -11.38
C SER A 24 23.62 2.09 -12.44
N GLU A 25 23.86 1.67 -13.68
CA GLU A 25 22.84 1.64 -14.76
C GLU A 25 21.89 0.46 -14.53
N VAL A 26 22.44 -0.73 -14.23
CA VAL A 26 21.65 -1.91 -13.86
C VAL A 26 20.82 -1.66 -12.61
N GLU A 27 21.37 -0.99 -11.60
CA GLU A 27 20.63 -0.59 -10.38
C GLU A 27 19.46 0.34 -10.71
N ARG A 28 19.65 1.30 -11.63
CA ARG A 28 18.58 2.21 -12.08
C ARG A 28 17.47 1.46 -12.77
N ASP A 29 17.81 0.57 -13.70
CA ASP A 29 16.83 -0.22 -14.46
C ASP A 29 16.05 -1.18 -13.55
N ASN A 30 16.75 -1.84 -12.62
CA ASN A 30 16.12 -2.69 -11.61
C ASN A 30 15.16 -1.90 -10.73
N GLU A 31 15.51 -0.67 -10.34
CA GLU A 31 14.64 0.17 -9.54
C GLU A 31 13.39 0.63 -10.31
N VAL A 32 13.53 0.95 -11.60
CA VAL A 32 12.38 1.27 -12.48
C VAL A 32 11.43 0.07 -12.57
N ALA A 33 11.97 -1.14 -12.80
CA ALA A 33 11.17 -2.36 -12.83
C ALA A 33 10.49 -2.65 -11.48
N ARG A 34 11.19 -2.44 -10.36
CA ARG A 34 10.64 -2.57 -9.00
C ARG A 34 9.47 -1.61 -8.78
N ILE A 35 9.64 -0.32 -9.10
CA ILE A 35 8.60 0.70 -8.95
C ILE A 35 7.35 0.36 -9.76
N LEU A 36 7.52 -0.09 -11.01
CA LEU A 36 6.40 -0.44 -11.88
C LEU A 36 5.68 -1.73 -11.46
N SER A 37 6.38 -2.66 -10.83
CA SER A 37 5.81 -3.90 -10.28
C SER A 37 5.15 -3.72 -8.91
N CYS A 38 5.37 -2.58 -8.22
CA CYS A 38 4.75 -2.29 -6.93
C CYS A 38 3.22 -2.24 -7.00
N PHE A 39 2.57 -2.52 -5.87
CA PHE A 39 1.12 -2.51 -5.81
C PHE A 39 0.55 -1.09 -5.90
N LYS A 40 -0.28 -0.84 -6.93
CA LYS A 40 -0.83 0.49 -7.26
C LYS A 40 -1.59 1.19 -6.14
N LEU A 41 -2.11 0.43 -5.16
CA LEU A 41 -2.89 0.96 -4.04
C LEU A 41 -2.05 1.20 -2.78
N ASN A 42 -0.76 0.82 -2.77
CA ASN A 42 0.10 1.00 -1.62
C ASN A 42 1.21 2.04 -1.91
N PRO A 43 1.03 3.31 -1.50
CA PRO A 43 2.02 4.37 -1.72
C PRO A 43 3.38 4.12 -1.04
N PHE A 44 3.43 3.36 0.07
CA PHE A 44 4.68 3.11 0.80
C PHE A 44 5.62 2.14 0.05
N GLU A 45 5.06 1.20 -0.70
CA GLU A 45 5.84 0.25 -1.52
C GLU A 45 6.62 0.95 -2.63
N TYR A 46 6.04 1.99 -3.24
CA TYR A 46 6.71 2.79 -4.26
C TYR A 46 7.99 3.44 -3.73
N LEU A 47 7.97 3.94 -2.50
CA LEU A 47 9.13 4.57 -1.86
C LEU A 47 10.05 3.57 -1.16
N ASN A 48 9.69 2.27 -1.14
CA ASN A 48 10.42 1.23 -0.41
C ASN A 48 10.64 1.59 1.07
N LEU A 49 9.58 2.12 1.72
CA LEU A 49 9.62 2.50 3.12
C LEU A 49 8.70 1.62 3.96
N PRO A 50 9.06 1.37 5.23
CA PRO A 50 8.15 0.74 6.16
C PRO A 50 6.95 1.65 6.42
N PHE A 51 5.82 1.05 6.78
CA PHE A 51 4.60 1.79 7.10
C PHE A 51 4.76 2.74 8.30
N GLU A 52 5.77 2.53 9.13
CA GLU A 52 6.07 3.36 10.32
C GLU A 52 7.03 4.52 10.00
N ALA A 53 7.42 4.70 8.73
CA ALA A 53 8.34 5.74 8.32
C ALA A 53 7.79 7.16 8.58
N SER A 54 8.65 8.06 9.05
CA SER A 54 8.29 9.45 9.30
C SER A 54 8.04 10.24 7.99
N PRO A 55 7.30 11.36 8.02
CA PRO A 55 7.16 12.23 6.86
C PRO A 55 8.48 12.80 6.34
N GLU A 56 9.49 12.91 7.20
CA GLU A 56 10.84 13.34 6.80
C GLU A 56 11.56 12.25 5.99
N ASP A 57 11.45 11.00 6.42
CA ASP A 57 12.06 9.86 5.73
C ASP A 57 11.44 9.67 4.35
N LEU A 58 10.13 9.90 4.22
CA LEU A 58 9.44 9.93 2.93
C LEU A 58 10.06 10.96 1.97
N LYS A 59 10.33 12.18 2.45
CA LYS A 59 10.96 13.23 1.63
C LYS A 59 12.39 12.87 1.26
N LYS A 60 13.18 12.35 2.20
CA LYS A 60 14.56 11.94 1.96
C LYS A 60 14.63 10.81 0.93
N GLN A 61 13.79 9.79 1.11
CA GLN A 61 13.76 8.62 0.23
C GLN A 61 13.24 8.97 -1.16
N TYR A 62 12.18 9.79 -1.26
CA TYR A 62 11.71 10.31 -2.53
C TYR A 62 12.81 11.03 -3.30
N ARG A 63 13.61 11.88 -2.65
CA ARG A 63 14.73 12.57 -3.31
C ARG A 63 15.77 11.60 -3.85
N LYS A 64 16.14 10.58 -3.06
CA LYS A 64 17.10 9.55 -3.48
C LYS A 64 16.59 8.78 -4.71
N LEU A 65 15.36 8.25 -4.62
CA LEU A 65 14.77 7.46 -5.69
C LEU A 65 14.51 8.31 -6.95
N SER A 66 14.01 9.54 -6.79
CA SER A 66 13.77 10.46 -7.91
C SER A 66 15.02 10.74 -8.72
N LEU A 67 16.19 10.84 -8.07
CA LEU A 67 17.46 11.04 -8.76
C LEU A 67 17.93 9.76 -9.46
N LEU A 68 17.63 8.59 -8.89
CA LEU A 68 17.98 7.30 -9.45
C LEU A 68 17.14 7.00 -10.71
N VAL A 69 15.81 7.18 -10.64
CA VAL A 69 14.89 6.90 -11.75
C VAL A 69 14.58 8.13 -12.61
N HIS A 70 15.38 9.18 -12.52
CA HIS A 70 15.17 10.39 -13.32
C HIS A 70 15.30 10.06 -14.82
N PRO A 71 14.35 10.49 -15.69
CA PRO A 71 14.36 10.15 -17.11
C PRO A 71 15.55 10.70 -17.89
N ASP A 72 16.26 11.69 -17.35
CA ASP A 72 17.51 12.24 -17.92
C ASP A 72 18.73 11.35 -17.62
N LYS A 73 18.73 10.67 -16.47
CA LYS A 73 19.87 9.85 -16.01
C LYS A 73 19.67 8.36 -16.32
N CYS A 74 18.43 7.89 -16.34
CA CYS A 74 18.09 6.51 -16.63
C CYS A 74 17.63 6.41 -18.09
N LYS A 75 18.31 5.56 -18.89
CA LYS A 75 17.99 5.36 -20.31
C LYS A 75 16.79 4.42 -20.53
N HIS A 76 16.19 3.90 -19.45
CA HIS A 76 15.08 2.96 -19.53
C HIS A 76 13.83 3.64 -20.14
N PRO A 77 13.13 3.01 -21.12
CA PRO A 77 11.98 3.61 -21.79
C PRO A 77 10.83 3.94 -20.83
N GLN A 78 10.70 3.18 -19.74
CA GLN A 78 9.66 3.35 -18.72
C GLN A 78 10.08 4.23 -17.53
N ALA A 79 11.27 4.84 -17.54
CA ALA A 79 11.75 5.69 -16.44
C ALA A 79 10.77 6.85 -16.15
N LYS A 80 10.17 7.43 -17.20
CA LYS A 80 9.15 8.49 -17.08
C LYS A 80 7.89 8.01 -16.35
N GLU A 81 7.44 6.78 -16.61
CA GLU A 81 6.27 6.19 -15.95
C GLU A 81 6.56 5.89 -14.49
N ALA A 82 7.71 5.29 -14.20
CA ALA A 82 8.15 5.02 -12.82
C ALA A 82 8.29 6.31 -12.00
N PHE A 83 8.90 7.35 -12.58
CA PHE A 83 9.01 8.66 -11.94
C PHE A 83 7.64 9.28 -11.64
N ALA A 84 6.70 9.20 -12.58
CA ALA A 84 5.34 9.69 -12.37
C ALA A 84 4.60 8.92 -11.26
N ALA A 85 4.77 7.60 -11.19
CA ALA A 85 4.22 6.77 -10.12
C ALA A 85 4.81 7.15 -8.75
N LEU A 86 6.13 7.36 -8.68
CA LEU A 86 6.84 7.80 -7.48
C LEU A 86 6.35 9.18 -6.99
N ALA A 87 6.18 10.14 -7.90
CA ALA A 87 5.64 11.47 -7.60
C ALA A 87 4.19 11.41 -7.08
N LYS A 88 3.36 10.55 -7.69
CA LYS A 88 1.99 10.32 -7.24
C LYS A 88 1.95 9.72 -5.83
N ALA A 89 2.79 8.72 -5.56
CA ALA A 89 2.89 8.09 -4.25
C ALA A 89 3.31 9.10 -3.17
N GLN A 90 4.31 9.93 -3.46
CA GLN A 90 4.73 10.99 -2.54
C GLN A 90 3.61 11.98 -2.26
N LYS A 91 2.87 12.42 -3.29
CA LYS A 91 1.75 13.36 -3.13
C LYS A 91 0.66 12.79 -2.21
N LEU A 92 0.32 11.51 -2.36
CA LEU A 92 -0.66 10.84 -1.50
C LEU A 92 -0.19 10.74 -0.05
N LEU A 93 1.10 10.50 0.18
CA LEU A 93 1.65 10.37 1.53
C LEU A 93 1.95 11.71 2.21
N LEU A 94 2.01 12.80 1.44
CA LEU A 94 2.07 14.17 1.95
C LEU A 94 0.71 14.66 2.44
N ASP A 95 -0.39 14.10 1.92
CA ASP A 95 -1.74 14.35 2.43
C ASP A 95 -1.97 13.51 3.68
N GLU A 96 -2.19 14.18 4.81
CA GLU A 96 -2.38 13.54 6.12
C GLU A 96 -3.60 12.62 6.13
N GLN A 97 -4.69 12.99 5.43
CA GLN A 97 -5.91 12.18 5.42
C GLN A 97 -5.72 10.87 4.66
N GLU A 98 -5.08 10.94 3.49
CA GLU A 98 -4.80 9.74 2.68
C GLU A 98 -3.74 8.87 3.36
N ARG A 99 -2.73 9.48 3.97
CA ARG A 99 -1.73 8.77 4.78
C ARG A 99 -2.40 8.01 5.93
N ASP A 100 -3.22 8.67 6.73
CA ASP A 100 -3.92 8.05 7.86
C ASP A 100 -4.87 6.95 7.40
N TYR A 101 -5.55 7.14 6.27
CA TYR A 101 -6.37 6.09 5.68
C TYR A 101 -5.56 4.83 5.37
N VAL A 102 -4.40 4.98 4.72
CA VAL A 102 -3.51 3.86 4.40
C VAL A 102 -2.97 3.21 5.67
N LEU A 103 -2.54 4.00 6.66
CA LEU A 103 -2.06 3.50 7.95
C LEU A 103 -3.14 2.75 8.73
N ALA A 104 -4.39 3.22 8.70
CA ALA A 104 -5.52 2.53 9.31
C ALA A 104 -5.75 1.14 8.68
N GLN A 105 -5.60 1.02 7.35
CA GLN A 105 -5.70 -0.29 6.69
C GLN A 105 -4.55 -1.21 7.07
N VAL A 106 -3.33 -0.67 7.20
CA VAL A 106 -2.16 -1.43 7.65
C VAL A 106 -2.35 -1.91 9.09
N ASN A 107 -2.85 -1.06 9.97
CA ASN A 107 -3.11 -1.43 11.36
C ASN A 107 -4.19 -2.50 11.46
N ALA A 108 -5.27 -2.40 10.68
CA ALA A 108 -6.28 -3.45 10.60
C ALA A 108 -5.69 -4.79 10.13
N ALA A 109 -4.77 -4.76 9.15
CA ALA A 109 -4.04 -5.95 8.71
C ALA A 109 -3.17 -6.54 9.84
N LYS A 110 -2.41 -5.70 10.54
CA LYS A 110 -1.57 -6.10 11.69
C LYS A 110 -2.41 -6.73 12.80
N GLU A 111 -3.55 -6.14 13.15
CA GLU A 111 -4.45 -6.65 14.19
C GLU A 111 -5.08 -7.99 13.81
N GLU A 112 -5.52 -8.17 12.55
CA GLU A 112 -6.06 -9.44 12.09
C GLU A 112 -5.00 -10.56 12.18
N LEU A 113 -3.75 -10.25 11.81
CA LEU A 113 -2.64 -11.20 11.87
C LEU A 113 -2.29 -11.57 13.32
N ARG A 114 -2.22 -10.57 14.22
CA ARG A 114 -2.07 -10.79 15.67
C ARG A 114 -3.22 -11.66 16.24
N ALA A 115 -4.46 -11.41 15.83
CA ALA A 115 -5.61 -12.18 16.28
C ALA A 115 -5.57 -13.64 15.78
N LYS A 116 -5.13 -13.88 14.53
CA LYS A 116 -4.92 -15.23 13.98
C LYS A 116 -3.88 -15.98 14.79
N ARG A 117 -2.73 -15.36 15.09
CA ARG A 117 -1.66 -15.97 15.89
C ARG A 117 -2.11 -16.30 17.31
N LYS A 118 -2.82 -15.38 17.98
CA LYS A 118 -3.38 -15.62 19.32
C LYS A 118 -4.36 -16.81 19.32
N LYS A 119 -5.11 -17.02 18.23
CA LYS A 119 -5.99 -18.20 18.09
C LYS A 119 -5.20 -19.49 17.89
N GLN A 120 -4.10 -19.47 17.13
CA GLN A 120 -3.23 -20.63 16.95
C GLN A 120 -2.54 -21.02 18.27
N LEU A 121 -1.99 -20.05 19.00
CA LEU A 121 -1.41 -20.30 20.33
C LEU A 121 -2.41 -20.86 21.35
N LYS A 122 -3.70 -20.51 21.23
CA LYS A 122 -4.75 -21.08 22.08
C LYS A 122 -5.08 -22.53 21.76
N LYS A 123 -4.81 -23.00 20.54
CA LYS A 123 -5.04 -24.40 20.12
C LYS A 123 -3.89 -25.30 20.54
N ASP A 124 -2.65 -24.80 20.51
CA ASP A 124 -1.47 -25.53 20.97
C ASP A 124 -1.11 -25.17 22.42
N THR A 125 -1.53 -26.00 23.37
CA THR A 125 -1.24 -25.84 24.81
C THR A 125 0.27 -25.75 25.09
N ALA A 126 1.10 -26.49 24.34
CA ALA A 126 2.56 -26.45 24.44
C ALA A 126 3.16 -25.09 24.03
N SER A 127 2.67 -24.50 22.94
CA SER A 127 3.08 -23.17 22.46
C SER A 127 2.59 -22.06 23.38
N LYS A 128 1.42 -22.23 24.01
CA LYS A 128 0.90 -21.32 25.05
C LYS A 128 1.80 -21.27 26.28
N ILE A 129 2.21 -22.43 26.80
CA ILE A 129 3.12 -22.52 27.95
C ILE A 129 4.48 -21.88 27.61
N LYS A 130 5.03 -22.14 26.42
CA LYS A 130 6.29 -21.53 25.97
C LYS A 130 6.20 -20.00 25.84
N SER A 131 5.07 -19.47 25.37
CA SER A 131 4.85 -18.01 25.25
C SER A 131 4.61 -17.29 26.58
N MET A 132 4.01 -17.96 27.57
CA MET A 132 3.77 -17.40 28.90
C MET A 132 5.05 -17.25 29.72
N VAL A 133 6.08 -18.06 29.42
CA VAL A 133 7.36 -18.06 30.13
C VAL A 133 8.26 -16.87 29.72
N ASP A 134 8.03 -16.25 28.56
CA ASP A 134 8.97 -15.28 27.97
C ASP A 134 8.42 -13.84 27.83
N GLU A 135 7.48 -13.44 28.69
CA GLU A 135 6.98 -12.05 28.89
C GLU A 135 6.87 -11.17 27.63
N GLY A 136 6.32 -11.69 26.52
CA GLY A 136 6.08 -10.91 25.30
C GLY A 136 7.30 -10.64 24.41
N LYS A 137 8.51 -11.08 24.79
CA LYS A 137 9.72 -10.99 23.94
C LYS A 137 9.58 -11.78 22.64
N TYR A 138 8.93 -12.95 22.69
CA TYR A 138 8.66 -13.78 21.51
C TYR A 138 7.65 -13.17 20.53
N ASP A 139 6.70 -12.39 21.03
CA ASP A 139 5.73 -11.70 20.17
C ASP A 139 6.40 -10.55 19.44
N GLN A 140 7.22 -9.75 20.13
CA GLN A 140 8.03 -8.71 19.49
C GLN A 140 8.99 -9.32 18.46
N GLN A 141 9.75 -10.36 18.82
CA GLN A 141 10.73 -10.96 17.91
C GLN A 141 10.10 -11.55 16.64
N TYR A 142 8.86 -12.04 16.73
CA TYR A 142 8.13 -12.51 15.56
C TYR A 142 7.57 -11.37 14.70
N GLU A 143 7.12 -10.27 15.30
CA GLU A 143 6.67 -9.10 14.54
C GLU A 143 7.80 -8.46 13.72
N TRP A 144 9.04 -8.60 14.21
CA TRP A 144 10.25 -8.20 13.48
C TRP A 144 10.78 -9.29 12.53
N SER A 145 10.21 -10.50 12.53
CA SER A 145 10.58 -11.58 11.62
C SER A 145 10.21 -11.24 10.17
N GLU A 146 11.06 -11.62 9.22
CA GLU A 146 10.79 -11.45 7.79
C GLU A 146 9.48 -12.13 7.37
N GLU A 147 9.15 -13.27 7.98
CA GLU A 147 7.91 -14.00 7.71
C GLU A 147 6.67 -13.15 8.01
N PHE A 148 6.67 -12.47 9.18
CA PHE A 148 5.56 -11.61 9.57
C PHE A 148 5.47 -10.37 8.67
N GLN A 149 6.61 -9.80 8.29
CA GLN A 149 6.62 -8.66 7.36
C GLN A 149 6.08 -9.05 5.97
N GLN A 150 6.42 -10.24 5.47
CA GLN A 150 5.89 -10.75 4.20
C GLN A 150 4.38 -11.03 4.31
N GLU A 151 3.95 -11.69 5.38
CA GLU A 151 2.53 -11.99 5.58
C GLU A 151 1.71 -10.71 5.79
N LEU A 152 2.26 -9.73 6.50
CA LEU A 152 1.68 -8.40 6.63
C LEU A 152 1.53 -7.72 5.27
N LYS A 153 2.57 -7.71 4.42
CA LYS A 153 2.50 -7.12 3.07
C LYS A 153 1.40 -7.79 2.23
N LEU A 154 1.33 -9.11 2.22
CA LEU A 154 0.29 -9.86 1.51
C LEU A 154 -1.10 -9.51 2.04
N LYS A 155 -1.25 -9.42 3.37
CA LYS A 155 -2.53 -9.12 4.00
C LYS A 155 -2.98 -7.68 3.75
N VAL A 156 -2.05 -6.72 3.80
CA VAL A 156 -2.32 -5.32 3.43
C VAL A 156 -2.78 -5.25 1.98
N ARG A 157 -2.11 -5.95 1.06
CA ARG A 157 -2.52 -6.02 -0.35
C ARG A 157 -3.94 -6.59 -0.51
N GLU A 158 -4.27 -7.66 0.22
CA GLU A 158 -5.63 -8.25 0.22
C GLU A 158 -6.68 -7.24 0.68
N ILE A 159 -6.46 -6.60 1.84
CA ILE A 159 -7.39 -5.62 2.42
C ILE A 159 -7.57 -4.42 1.49
N LEU A 160 -6.48 -3.87 0.95
CA LEU A 160 -6.55 -2.73 0.02
C LEU A 160 -7.33 -3.08 -1.24
N THR A 161 -7.10 -4.27 -1.82
CA THR A 161 -7.83 -4.74 -3.02
C THR A 161 -9.33 -4.86 -2.75
N ASP A 162 -9.67 -5.48 -1.62
CA ASP A 162 -11.05 -5.73 -1.20
C ASP A 162 -11.78 -4.42 -0.85
N GLN A 163 -11.11 -3.47 -0.20
CA GLN A 163 -11.63 -2.12 0.05
C GLN A 163 -11.89 -1.35 -1.25
N GLU A 164 -10.96 -1.39 -2.21
CA GLU A 164 -11.18 -0.76 -3.51
C GLU A 164 -12.35 -1.39 -4.25
N TRP A 165 -12.46 -2.71 -4.23
CA TRP A 165 -13.58 -3.41 -4.84
C TRP A 165 -14.92 -3.01 -4.19
N ARG A 166 -14.97 -2.94 -2.85
CA ARG A 166 -16.14 -2.45 -2.12
C ARG A 166 -16.46 -1.00 -2.46
N ARG A 167 -15.46 -0.12 -2.50
CA ARG A 167 -15.60 1.30 -2.85
C ARG A 167 -16.18 1.45 -4.25
N ARG A 168 -15.62 0.74 -5.23
CA ARG A 168 -16.09 0.79 -6.63
C ARG A 168 -17.51 0.24 -6.78
N LYS A 169 -17.81 -0.89 -6.13
CA LYS A 169 -19.15 -1.48 -6.11
C LYS A 169 -20.17 -0.55 -5.45
N MET A 170 -19.80 0.11 -4.35
CA MET A 170 -20.65 1.10 -3.69
C MET A 170 -20.89 2.32 -4.58
N GLN A 171 -19.85 2.82 -5.25
CA GLN A 171 -19.98 3.96 -6.17
C GLN A 171 -20.92 3.64 -7.35
N MET A 172 -20.82 2.44 -7.93
CA MET A 172 -21.75 1.97 -8.96
C MET A 172 -23.21 1.93 -8.45
N ARG A 173 -23.41 1.45 -7.21
CA ARG A 173 -24.74 1.44 -6.58
C ARG A 173 -25.29 2.84 -6.35
N VAL A 174 -24.45 3.77 -5.88
CA VAL A 174 -24.84 5.17 -5.64
C VAL A 174 -25.16 5.87 -6.96
N SER A 175 -24.37 5.66 -8.02
CA SER A 175 -24.65 6.21 -9.35
C SER A 175 -25.97 5.67 -9.90
N SER A 176 -26.16 4.35 -9.89
CA SER A 176 -27.41 3.72 -10.32
C SER A 176 -28.62 4.25 -9.53
N TRP A 177 -28.48 4.45 -8.22
CA TRP A 177 -29.53 5.04 -7.40
C TRP A 177 -29.79 6.51 -7.73
N ARG A 178 -28.75 7.32 -7.98
CA ARG A 178 -28.87 8.73 -8.40
C ARG A 178 -29.55 8.84 -9.77
N ASP A 179 -29.22 7.95 -10.70
CA ASP A 179 -29.82 7.93 -12.04
C ASP A 179 -31.28 7.49 -12.00
N PHE A 180 -31.62 6.52 -11.14
CA PHE A 180 -33.00 6.14 -10.85
C PHE A 180 -33.81 7.31 -10.29
N MET A 181 -33.25 8.08 -9.34
CA MET A 181 -33.89 9.27 -8.77
C MET A 181 -34.12 10.38 -9.79
N LYS A 182 -33.25 10.53 -10.79
CA LYS A 182 -33.37 11.56 -11.84
C LYS A 182 -34.31 11.17 -12.98
N THR A 183 -34.30 9.90 -13.37
CA THR A 183 -34.96 9.46 -14.62
C THR A 183 -36.20 8.60 -14.39
N GLY A 184 -36.43 8.11 -13.16
CA GLY A 184 -37.52 7.19 -12.81
C GLY A 184 -37.43 5.81 -13.48
N LYS A 185 -36.47 5.60 -14.39
CA LYS A 185 -36.29 4.35 -15.13
C LYS A 185 -35.53 3.34 -14.27
N LYS A 186 -36.16 2.19 -14.03
CA LYS A 186 -35.49 1.03 -13.42
C LYS A 186 -34.42 0.50 -14.40
N GLY A 187 -33.20 0.30 -13.90
CA GLY A 187 -32.09 -0.25 -14.67
C GLY A 187 -32.42 -1.58 -15.36
N LYS A 188 -31.70 -1.89 -16.45
CA LYS A 188 -31.95 -3.09 -17.27
C LYS A 188 -31.70 -4.37 -16.46
N LYS A 189 -32.35 -5.47 -16.88
CA LYS A 189 -32.26 -6.80 -16.22
C LYS A 189 -30.79 -7.26 -16.20
N GLY A 190 -30.15 -7.23 -15.04
CA GLY A 190 -28.71 -7.53 -14.85
C GLY A 190 -27.94 -6.44 -14.11
N GLU A 191 -28.46 -5.21 -14.03
CA GLU A 191 -27.88 -4.14 -13.22
C GLU A 191 -28.19 -4.30 -11.73
N ILE A 192 -27.26 -3.82 -10.89
CA ILE A 192 -27.42 -3.84 -9.44
C ILE A 192 -28.62 -2.95 -9.08
N ARG A 193 -29.68 -3.59 -8.60
CA ARG A 193 -30.94 -2.89 -8.29
C ARG A 193 -30.71 -1.83 -7.21
N PRO A 194 -31.30 -0.63 -7.35
CA PRO A 194 -31.24 0.39 -6.31
C PRO A 194 -31.82 -0.17 -5.00
N PRO A 195 -31.28 0.26 -3.84
CA PRO A 195 -31.88 -0.06 -2.54
C PRO A 195 -33.36 0.31 -2.56
N LYS A 196 -34.22 -0.61 -2.08
CA LYS A 196 -35.65 -0.30 -1.93
C LYS A 196 -35.77 0.91 -1.01
N LEU A 197 -36.37 1.99 -1.52
CA LEU A 197 -36.77 3.13 -0.70
C LEU A 197 -37.73 2.57 0.36
N LYS A 198 -37.35 2.59 1.64
CA LYS A 198 -38.27 2.27 2.74
C LYS A 198 -39.18 3.46 3.01
N THR A 199 -39.90 3.89 1.99
CA THR A 199 -41.11 4.69 2.15
C THR A 199 -42.24 3.68 2.28
N GLU A 200 -42.98 3.74 3.38
CA GLU A 200 -44.14 2.89 3.68
C GLU A 200 -43.81 1.45 4.13
N ASP A 201 -43.10 1.29 5.25
CA ASP A 201 -43.10 0.03 6.01
C ASP A 201 -44.07 0.24 7.20
N PRO A 202 -45.33 -0.24 7.14
CA PRO A 202 -46.34 0.00 8.18
C PRO A 202 -46.00 -0.61 9.55
N ASN A 203 -44.86 -1.30 9.69
CA ASN A 203 -44.41 -1.97 10.91
C ASN A 203 -43.15 -1.35 11.55
N LYS A 204 -42.81 -0.10 11.23
CA LYS A 204 -41.73 0.66 11.91
C LYS A 204 -42.31 1.71 12.87
N SER A 205 -42.20 1.43 14.17
CA SER A 205 -42.73 2.20 15.30
C SER A 205 -42.09 3.56 15.60
N TYR A 206 -41.17 4.07 14.75
CA TYR A 206 -40.43 5.31 15.04
C TYR A 206 -40.93 6.55 14.27
N VAL A 207 -42.21 6.58 13.89
CA VAL A 207 -42.84 7.80 13.36
C VAL A 207 -44.06 8.12 14.22
N GLN A 208 -43.82 8.49 15.49
CA GLN A 208 -44.84 9.18 16.26
C GLN A 208 -45.02 10.58 15.66
N ARG A 209 -46.21 10.84 15.08
CA ARG A 209 -46.64 12.19 14.72
C ARG A 209 -46.76 13.05 15.98
N PRO A 210 -46.41 14.35 15.94
CA PRO A 210 -46.70 15.24 17.04
C PRO A 210 -48.23 15.36 17.20
N VAL A 211 -48.72 14.96 18.37
CA VAL A 211 -50.09 15.19 18.81
C VAL A 211 -50.30 16.71 18.93
N LYS A 212 -51.13 17.29 18.07
CA LYS A 212 -51.69 18.63 18.31
C LYS A 212 -52.60 18.53 19.53
N ARG A 213 -52.21 19.16 20.64
CA ARG A 213 -53.10 19.50 21.75
C ARG A 213 -53.78 20.82 21.42
N GLY A 214 -55.09 20.89 21.65
CA GLY A 214 -55.90 22.11 21.67
C GLY A 214 -56.58 22.39 20.34
#